data_AF-A0A087E592-F1
#
_entry.id   AF-A0A087E592-F1
#
_cell.length_a   1.000
_cell.length_b   1.000
_cell.length_c   1.000
_cell.angle_alpha   90.00
_cell.angle_beta   90.00
_cell.angle_gamma   90.00
#
_symmetry.space_group_name_H-M   'P 1'
#
loop_
_entity.id
_entity.type
_entity.pdbx_description
1 polymer ?
#
loop_
_entity_poly.entity_id
_entity_poly.type
_entity_poly.pdbx_seq_one_letter_code
_entity_poly.pdbx_strand_id
1 'polypeptide(L)'
;MPQFPNQKPKKGLPTGAIIGIVVAAVVVVALILAVVLGRGLGKLSADDYSDGSNTINTMQKKYYRIDTEISDIYTASYSSGKKVDDEDVAKIKKLIKEYQDANTQFGQLKIMRDQKVKDGYGKYSAKAKKYTQYASKIADSAIPMVKASLSCSKAPTVFDYDSDFYSKYDTYISTCQSDLDALSNAPDKAISDYASSLGDYISKLSDLIGKMKAIGDPSKIEYGSDAYNQYRDLQDQFYDLPSIYDTVDTFQQDMKDEEDNANPTDELKDLSDIVQDGFDEAVK
;
A
#
# COMPACT_ATOMS: atom_id res chain seq x y z
N MET A 1 -13.68 32.17 -8.68
CA MET A 1 -13.38 30.74 -8.48
C MET A 1 -11.87 30.58 -8.54
N PRO A 2 -11.14 30.26 -7.46
CA PRO A 2 -10.01 29.39 -7.67
C PRO A 2 -10.62 28.05 -8.09
N GLN A 3 -10.43 27.72 -9.36
CA GLN A 3 -10.49 26.34 -9.78
C GLN A 3 -9.57 25.57 -8.82
N PHE A 4 -9.99 24.43 -8.28
CA PHE A 4 -9.00 23.41 -7.92
C PHE A 4 -7.98 23.41 -9.05
N PRO A 5 -6.68 23.62 -8.76
CA PRO A 5 -5.70 23.91 -9.78
C PRO A 5 -5.92 22.93 -10.91
N ASN A 6 -6.35 23.50 -12.03
CA ASN A 6 -6.70 22.79 -13.25
C ASN A 6 -5.55 21.81 -13.46
N GLN A 7 -5.84 20.51 -13.39
CA GLN A 7 -4.86 19.45 -13.57
C GLN A 7 -4.27 19.62 -14.96
N LYS A 8 -3.23 20.44 -15.09
CA LYS A 8 -2.24 20.24 -16.12
C LYS A 8 -1.58 18.92 -15.73
N PRO A 9 -1.59 17.89 -16.59
CA PRO A 9 -0.76 16.72 -16.36
C PRO A 9 0.67 17.23 -16.28
N LYS A 10 1.19 17.40 -15.06
CA LYS A 10 2.61 17.65 -14.86
C LYS A 10 3.28 16.37 -15.31
N LYS A 11 4.05 16.53 -16.38
CA LYS A 11 4.92 15.54 -17.02
C LYS A 11 5.38 14.48 -16.04
N GLY A 12 5.05 13.23 -16.36
CA GLY A 12 5.63 12.00 -15.86
C GLY A 12 5.83 11.94 -14.35
N LEU A 13 5.09 11.05 -13.69
CA LEU A 13 5.67 10.38 -12.51
C LEU A 13 7.14 10.07 -12.85
N PRO A 14 8.11 10.42 -11.98
CA PRO A 14 9.48 9.95 -12.17
C PRO A 14 9.38 8.43 -12.32
N THR A 15 9.83 7.96 -13.47
CA THR A 15 9.88 6.55 -13.85
C THR A 15 10.53 5.80 -12.69
N GLY A 16 9.70 5.05 -11.95
CA GLY A 16 10.07 4.48 -10.65
C GLY A 16 8.89 3.86 -9.90
N ALA A 17 7.66 4.31 -10.16
CA ALA A 17 6.45 3.58 -9.78
C ALA A 17 6.13 2.51 -10.84
N ILE A 18 5.91 1.27 -10.39
CA ILE A 18 5.90 0.02 -11.16
C ILE A 18 7.32 -0.37 -11.59
N ILE A 19 8.03 -1.10 -10.72
CA ILE A 19 9.20 -1.86 -11.15
C ILE A 19 8.70 -2.84 -12.20
N GLY A 20 8.96 -2.46 -13.44
CA GLY A 20 8.73 -3.26 -14.61
C GLY A 20 9.36 -4.62 -14.41
N ILE A 21 8.50 -5.62 -14.60
CA ILE A 21 8.82 -7.00 -14.90
C ILE A 21 10.11 -7.07 -15.73
N VAL A 22 11.21 -7.41 -15.07
CA VAL A 22 12.24 -8.23 -15.68
C VAL A 22 12.04 -9.61 -15.10
N VAL A 23 11.11 -10.36 -15.71
CA VAL A 23 11.19 -11.82 -15.67
C VAL A 23 12.46 -12.15 -16.42
N ALA A 24 13.58 -12.21 -15.70
CA ALA A 24 14.70 -12.98 -16.17
C ALA A 24 14.15 -14.40 -16.31
N ALA A 25 13.95 -14.83 -17.56
CA ALA A 25 13.56 -16.18 -17.87
C ALA A 25 14.68 -17.11 -17.37
N VAL A 26 14.59 -17.53 -16.11
CA VAL A 26 15.37 -18.65 -15.60
C VAL A 26 14.85 -19.84 -16.37
N VAL A 27 15.72 -20.39 -17.22
CA VAL A 27 15.46 -21.57 -18.04
C VAL A 27 15.00 -22.68 -17.10
N VAL A 28 13.70 -22.97 -17.12
CA VAL A 28 13.11 -24.11 -16.44
C VAL A 28 13.61 -25.36 -17.17
N VAL A 29 14.71 -25.93 -16.71
CA VAL A 29 15.09 -27.28 -17.08
C VAL A 29 14.14 -28.21 -16.32
N ALA A 30 13.00 -28.49 -16.95
CA ALA A 30 12.10 -29.53 -16.50
C ALA A 30 12.75 -30.90 -16.76
N LEU A 31 13.19 -31.57 -15.69
CA LEU A 31 13.30 -33.03 -15.66
C LEU A 31 12.56 -33.55 -14.44
N ILE A 32 11.33 -34.00 -14.67
CA ILE A 32 10.63 -34.91 -13.78
C ILE A 32 11.08 -36.33 -14.17
N LEU A 33 11.73 -37.06 -13.26
CA LEU A 33 11.40 -38.44 -12.90
C LEU A 33 12.29 -38.94 -11.74
N ALA A 34 11.61 -39.22 -10.63
CA ALA A 34 11.87 -40.18 -9.54
C ALA A 34 13.31 -40.60 -9.18
N VAL A 35 13.65 -40.52 -7.88
CA VAL A 35 13.65 -41.70 -6.98
C VAL A 35 13.84 -41.22 -5.53
N VAL A 36 12.77 -41.40 -4.73
CA VAL A 36 12.89 -41.67 -3.30
C VAL A 36 13.57 -43.02 -3.21
N LEU A 37 14.86 -43.06 -2.82
CA LEU A 37 15.59 -44.16 -2.17
C LEU A 37 17.10 -43.89 -2.26
N GLY A 38 17.67 -43.35 -1.18
CA GLY A 38 19.09 -43.05 -1.10
C GLY A 38 19.43 -42.14 0.08
N ARG A 39 18.91 -42.46 1.28
CA ARG A 39 19.26 -41.75 2.52
C ARG A 39 20.66 -42.13 2.97
N GLY A 40 21.67 -41.60 2.28
CA GLY A 40 23.05 -41.55 2.76
C GLY A 40 23.34 -40.20 3.41
N LEU A 41 24.25 -40.18 4.38
CA LEU A 41 25.02 -39.00 4.79
C LEU A 41 26.00 -38.60 3.67
N GLY A 42 25.48 -38.48 2.44
CA GLY A 42 26.24 -38.20 1.22
C GLY A 42 26.37 -36.70 0.96
N LYS A 43 27.32 -36.36 0.08
CA LYS A 43 27.46 -35.03 -0.54
C LYS A 43 26.11 -34.63 -1.18
N LEU A 44 25.74 -33.36 -1.09
CA LEU A 44 24.53 -32.84 -1.74
C LEU A 44 24.61 -33.07 -3.25
N SER A 45 23.49 -33.48 -3.86
CA SER A 45 23.40 -33.72 -5.30
C SER A 45 22.89 -32.49 -6.05
N ALA A 46 23.06 -32.48 -7.37
CA ALA A 46 22.44 -31.49 -8.25
C ALA A 46 20.91 -31.46 -8.11
N ASP A 47 20.27 -32.62 -7.91
CA ASP A 47 18.83 -32.71 -7.67
C ASP A 47 18.40 -31.97 -6.41
N ASP A 48 19.18 -32.07 -5.32
CA ASP A 48 18.87 -31.35 -4.09
C ASP A 48 18.84 -29.82 -4.34
N TYR A 49 19.78 -29.29 -5.14
CA TYR A 49 19.79 -27.86 -5.55
C TYR A 49 18.66 -27.50 -6.52
N SER A 50 18.28 -28.41 -7.43
CA SER A 50 17.13 -28.23 -8.32
C SER A 50 15.83 -28.09 -7.51
N ASP A 51 15.63 -28.90 -6.47
CA ASP A 51 14.49 -28.78 -5.54
C ASP A 51 14.48 -27.40 -4.84
N GLY A 52 15.65 -26.90 -4.46
CA GLY A 52 15.85 -25.55 -3.95
C GLY A 52 15.38 -24.47 -4.91
N SER A 53 15.88 -24.53 -6.15
CA SER A 53 15.54 -23.56 -7.20
C SER A 53 14.03 -23.57 -7.52
N ASN A 54 13.42 -24.75 -7.60
CA ASN A 54 11.97 -24.89 -7.80
C ASN A 54 11.17 -24.24 -6.66
N THR A 55 11.64 -24.39 -5.42
CA THR A 55 11.01 -23.78 -4.25
C THR A 55 11.20 -22.26 -4.24
N ILE A 56 12.38 -21.75 -4.63
CA ILE A 56 12.64 -20.30 -4.83
C ILE A 56 11.68 -19.68 -5.83
N ASN A 57 11.49 -20.32 -6.99
CA ASN A 57 10.52 -19.88 -8.00
C ASN A 57 9.09 -19.84 -7.43
N THR A 58 8.74 -20.81 -6.58
CA THR A 58 7.43 -20.82 -5.90
C THR A 58 7.31 -19.65 -4.92
N MET A 59 8.32 -19.41 -4.09
CA MET A 59 8.36 -18.26 -3.17
C MET A 59 8.21 -16.94 -3.93
N GLN A 60 8.96 -16.76 -5.02
CA GLN A 60 8.93 -15.58 -5.87
C GLN A 60 7.54 -15.34 -6.48
N LYS A 61 6.92 -16.38 -7.05
CA LYS A 61 5.57 -16.29 -7.61
C LYS A 61 4.52 -15.90 -6.56
N LYS A 62 4.65 -16.40 -5.33
CA LYS A 62 3.71 -16.08 -4.25
C LYS A 62 3.89 -14.65 -3.75
N TYR A 63 5.13 -14.21 -3.58
CA TYR A 63 5.47 -12.81 -3.31
C TYR A 63 4.79 -11.86 -4.31
N TYR A 64 5.00 -12.07 -5.62
CA TYR A 64 4.43 -11.20 -6.64
C TYR A 64 2.90 -11.18 -6.69
N ARG A 65 2.26 -12.29 -6.32
CA ARG A 65 0.80 -12.32 -6.21
C ARG A 65 0.32 -11.44 -5.08
N ILE A 66 1.00 -11.41 -3.94
CA ILE A 66 0.65 -10.51 -2.83
C ILE A 66 0.81 -9.05 -3.28
N ASP A 67 1.94 -8.70 -3.92
CA ASP A 67 2.17 -7.33 -4.43
C ASP A 67 1.11 -6.89 -5.44
N THR A 68 0.66 -7.80 -6.31
CA THR A 68 -0.40 -7.51 -7.28
C THR A 68 -1.70 -7.14 -6.58
N GLU A 69 -2.12 -7.92 -5.57
CA GLU A 69 -3.34 -7.64 -4.82
C GLU A 69 -3.23 -6.36 -3.98
N ILE A 70 -2.05 -6.06 -3.41
CA ILE A 70 -1.79 -4.81 -2.69
C ILE A 70 -1.88 -3.61 -3.65
N SER A 71 -1.24 -3.69 -4.81
CA SER A 71 -1.34 -2.66 -5.87
C SER A 71 -2.78 -2.44 -6.31
N ASP A 72 -3.57 -3.52 -6.33
CA ASP A 72 -4.98 -3.50 -6.66
C ASP A 72 -5.83 -2.74 -5.62
N ILE A 73 -5.48 -2.79 -4.33
CA ILE A 73 -6.08 -1.98 -3.26
C ILE A 73 -5.73 -0.50 -3.45
N TYR A 74 -4.45 -0.18 -3.68
CA TYR A 74 -4.04 1.20 -3.93
C TYR A 74 -4.80 1.78 -5.11
N THR A 75 -4.93 1.03 -6.20
CA THR A 75 -5.72 1.45 -7.38
C THR A 75 -7.19 1.67 -7.04
N ALA A 76 -7.79 0.84 -6.18
CA ALA A 76 -9.17 1.02 -5.73
C ALA A 76 -9.36 2.33 -4.94
N SER A 77 -8.34 2.78 -4.22
CA SER A 77 -8.37 4.04 -3.45
C SER A 77 -8.53 5.27 -4.36
N TYR A 78 -8.12 5.17 -5.64
CA TYR A 78 -8.26 6.25 -6.62
C TYR A 78 -9.41 6.05 -7.62
N SER A 79 -9.98 4.84 -7.69
CA SER A 79 -11.01 4.49 -8.68
C SER A 79 -12.38 4.42 -8.02
N SER A 80 -13.28 5.32 -8.41
CA SER A 80 -14.66 5.36 -7.88
C SER A 80 -15.51 4.13 -8.19
N GLY A 81 -15.03 3.21 -9.05
CA GLY A 81 -15.76 2.02 -9.48
C GLY A 81 -15.31 0.70 -8.83
N LYS A 82 -14.13 0.65 -8.19
CA LYS A 82 -13.61 -0.58 -7.58
C LYS A 82 -13.91 -0.55 -6.08
N LYS A 83 -14.62 -1.56 -5.60
CA LYS A 83 -14.84 -1.78 -4.17
C LYS A 83 -13.79 -2.76 -3.68
N VAL A 84 -13.37 -2.57 -2.43
CA VAL A 84 -12.60 -3.55 -1.66
C VAL A 84 -13.49 -4.04 -0.54
N ASP A 85 -13.58 -5.34 -0.37
CA ASP A 85 -14.38 -5.99 0.67
C ASP A 85 -13.61 -7.07 1.43
N ASP A 86 -14.32 -7.77 2.32
CA ASP A 86 -13.73 -8.81 3.18
C ASP A 86 -13.18 -10.00 2.36
N GLU A 87 -13.71 -10.28 1.17
CA GLU A 87 -13.21 -11.35 0.31
C GLU A 87 -11.83 -10.98 -0.27
N ASP A 88 -11.65 -9.72 -0.68
CA ASP A 88 -10.34 -9.20 -1.12
C ASP A 88 -9.30 -9.27 0.00
N VAL A 89 -9.68 -8.86 1.22
CA VAL A 89 -8.79 -8.94 2.40
C VAL A 89 -8.45 -10.40 2.72
N ALA A 90 -9.44 -11.30 2.71
CA ALA A 90 -9.23 -12.72 2.95
C ALA A 90 -8.31 -13.36 1.90
N LYS A 91 -8.43 -12.94 0.63
CA LYS A 91 -7.56 -13.38 -0.47
C LYS A 91 -6.10 -13.00 -0.23
N ILE A 92 -5.82 -11.76 0.20
CA ILE A 92 -4.45 -11.33 0.52
C ILE A 92 -3.90 -12.13 1.70
N LYS A 93 -4.66 -12.28 2.79
CA LYS A 93 -4.26 -13.07 3.96
C LYS A 93 -3.96 -14.52 3.61
N LYS A 94 -4.75 -15.11 2.71
CA LYS A 94 -4.49 -16.46 2.17
C LYS A 94 -3.18 -16.51 1.40
N LEU A 95 -2.91 -15.54 0.52
CA LEU A 95 -1.66 -15.48 -0.24
C LEU A 95 -0.43 -15.30 0.67
N ILE A 96 -0.53 -14.47 1.72
CA ILE A 96 0.50 -14.31 2.75
C ILE A 96 0.82 -15.66 3.40
N LYS A 97 -0.21 -16.42 3.78
CA LYS A 97 -0.03 -17.76 4.35
C LYS A 97 0.64 -18.72 3.37
N GLU A 98 0.19 -18.76 2.12
CA GLU A 98 0.80 -19.60 1.08
C GLU A 98 2.28 -19.24 0.84
N TYR A 99 2.64 -17.96 0.93
CA TYR A 99 4.03 -17.49 0.85
C TYR A 99 4.85 -17.94 2.07
N GLN A 100 4.30 -17.81 3.29
CA GLN A 100 4.94 -18.29 4.51
C GLN A 100 5.15 -19.81 4.51
N ASP A 101 4.18 -20.56 3.99
CA ASP A 101 4.27 -22.02 3.85
C ASP A 101 5.39 -22.40 2.86
N ALA A 102 5.49 -21.72 1.71
CA ALA A 102 6.57 -21.93 0.74
C ALA A 102 7.95 -21.61 1.35
N ASN A 103 8.06 -20.51 2.10
CA ASN A 103 9.28 -20.15 2.82
C ASN A 103 9.67 -21.24 3.83
N THR A 104 8.69 -21.77 4.57
CA THR A 104 8.91 -22.85 5.54
C THR A 104 9.37 -24.14 4.86
N GLN A 105 8.80 -24.49 3.71
CA GLN A 105 9.19 -25.65 2.92
C GLN A 105 10.66 -25.56 2.47
N PHE A 106 11.12 -24.38 2.03
CA PHE A 106 12.53 -24.20 1.67
C PHE A 106 13.46 -24.53 2.84
N GLY A 107 13.13 -24.05 4.05
CA GLY A 107 13.90 -24.31 5.26
C GLY A 107 13.96 -25.78 5.70
N GLN A 108 13.16 -26.66 5.09
CA GLN A 108 13.14 -28.10 5.35
C GLN A 108 13.87 -28.92 4.27
N LEU A 109 14.33 -28.29 3.19
CA LEU A 109 15.04 -28.96 2.12
C LEU A 109 16.41 -29.47 2.56
N LYS A 110 16.91 -30.51 1.90
CA LYS A 110 18.23 -31.09 2.21
C LYS A 110 19.37 -30.10 1.96
N ILE A 111 19.23 -29.20 0.99
CA ILE A 111 20.24 -28.16 0.69
C ILE A 111 20.50 -27.22 1.86
N MET A 112 19.65 -27.20 2.88
CA MET A 112 19.92 -26.50 4.14
C MET A 112 21.10 -27.07 4.93
N ARG A 113 21.69 -28.19 4.48
CA ARG A 113 22.99 -28.70 4.95
C ARG A 113 24.18 -27.95 4.34
N ASP A 114 24.00 -27.27 3.21
CA ASP A 114 24.98 -26.36 2.66
C ASP A 114 24.99 -25.07 3.49
N GLN A 115 26.15 -24.69 4.01
CA GLN A 115 26.29 -23.56 4.90
C GLN A 115 26.03 -22.22 4.17
N LYS A 116 26.44 -22.07 2.91
CA LYS A 116 26.17 -20.86 2.12
C LYS A 116 24.67 -20.72 1.86
N VAL A 117 23.99 -21.81 1.50
CA VAL A 117 22.53 -21.83 1.29
C VAL A 117 21.82 -21.46 2.59
N LYS A 118 22.23 -22.05 3.72
CA LYS A 118 21.65 -21.78 5.04
C LYS A 118 21.80 -20.31 5.43
N ASP A 119 22.97 -19.72 5.22
CA ASP A 119 23.22 -18.32 5.54
C ASP A 119 22.47 -17.36 4.61
N GLY A 120 22.43 -17.66 3.31
CA GLY A 120 21.63 -16.92 2.32
C GLY A 120 20.15 -16.95 2.64
N TYR A 121 19.62 -18.13 2.97
CA TYR A 121 18.22 -18.29 3.38
C TYR A 121 17.92 -17.58 4.70
N GLY A 122 18.86 -17.54 5.64
CA GLY A 122 18.70 -16.77 6.88
C GLY A 122 18.45 -15.28 6.62
N LYS A 123 19.21 -14.68 5.70
CA LYS A 123 19.03 -13.27 5.29
C LYS A 123 17.67 -13.06 4.61
N TYR A 124 17.36 -13.89 3.62
CA TYR A 124 16.08 -13.85 2.91
C TYR A 124 14.89 -14.02 3.87
N SER A 125 14.91 -15.03 4.74
CA SER A 125 13.82 -15.36 5.66
C SER A 125 13.53 -14.21 6.63
N ALA A 126 14.56 -13.50 7.10
CA ALA A 126 14.39 -12.32 7.93
C ALA A 126 13.63 -11.19 7.19
N LYS A 127 13.95 -10.96 5.92
CA LYS A 127 13.26 -9.98 5.06
C LYS A 127 11.85 -10.42 4.67
N ALA A 128 11.69 -11.67 4.24
CA ALA A 128 10.39 -12.27 3.96
C ALA A 128 9.42 -12.17 5.15
N LYS A 129 9.92 -12.32 6.39
CA LYS A 129 9.12 -12.10 7.60
C LYS A 129 8.66 -10.64 7.72
N LYS A 130 9.54 -9.67 7.53
CA LYS A 130 9.18 -8.24 7.52
C LYS A 130 8.12 -7.95 6.45
N TYR A 131 8.31 -8.48 5.24
CA TYR A 131 7.32 -8.37 4.16
C TYR A 131 5.95 -8.91 4.55
N THR A 132 5.87 -10.10 5.14
CA THR A 132 4.56 -10.65 5.56
C THR A 132 3.88 -9.82 6.64
N GLN A 133 4.65 -9.16 7.51
CA GLN A 133 4.11 -8.24 8.51
C GLN A 133 3.58 -6.97 7.86
N TYR A 134 4.37 -6.36 6.96
CA TYR A 134 3.96 -5.21 6.15
C TYR A 134 2.67 -5.53 5.38
N ALA A 135 2.67 -6.56 4.55
CA ALA A 135 1.52 -6.97 3.75
C ALA A 135 0.27 -7.26 4.60
N SER A 136 0.44 -7.85 5.79
CA SER A 136 -0.69 -8.08 6.71
C SER A 136 -1.30 -6.78 7.22
N LYS A 137 -0.47 -5.80 7.62
CA LYS A 137 -0.97 -4.49 8.06
C LYS A 137 -1.71 -3.76 6.94
N ILE A 138 -1.22 -3.84 5.70
CA ILE A 138 -1.92 -3.28 4.53
C ILE A 138 -3.27 -3.95 4.35
N ALA A 139 -3.32 -5.28 4.40
CA ALA A 139 -4.57 -6.03 4.29
C ALA A 139 -5.58 -5.65 5.39
N ASP A 140 -5.11 -5.50 6.63
CA ASP A 140 -5.93 -5.08 7.77
C ASP A 140 -6.44 -3.64 7.65
N SER A 141 -5.75 -2.80 6.86
CA SER A 141 -6.10 -1.39 6.62
C SER A 141 -6.87 -1.17 5.32
N ALA A 142 -7.01 -2.19 4.47
CA ALA A 142 -7.45 -2.03 3.08
C ALA A 142 -8.84 -1.39 2.94
N ILE A 143 -9.83 -1.91 3.68
CA ILE A 143 -11.22 -1.42 3.63
C ILE A 143 -11.33 0.02 4.14
N PRO A 144 -10.88 0.36 5.38
CA PRO A 144 -10.97 1.73 5.86
C PRO A 144 -10.15 2.70 4.99
N MET A 145 -9.01 2.26 4.45
CA MET A 145 -8.18 3.09 3.58
C MET A 145 -8.90 3.48 2.29
N VAL A 146 -9.53 2.51 1.61
CA VAL A 146 -10.30 2.77 0.38
C VAL A 146 -11.52 3.65 0.68
N LYS A 147 -12.23 3.40 1.77
CA LYS A 147 -13.40 4.21 2.17
C LYS A 147 -13.00 5.66 2.42
N ALA A 148 -12.02 5.90 3.28
CA ALA A 148 -11.53 7.24 3.60
C ALA A 148 -11.01 7.96 2.35
N SER A 149 -10.26 7.27 1.49
CA SER A 149 -9.80 7.86 0.22
C SER A 149 -10.97 8.35 -0.64
N LEU A 150 -12.00 7.50 -0.82
CA LEU A 150 -13.15 7.81 -1.67
C LEU A 150 -14.09 8.88 -1.10
N SER A 151 -14.29 8.91 0.22
CA SER A 151 -15.15 9.91 0.86
C SER A 151 -14.46 11.26 0.98
N CYS A 152 -13.17 11.27 1.33
CA CYS A 152 -12.41 12.49 1.53
C CYS A 152 -11.94 13.14 0.22
N SER A 153 -11.80 12.41 -0.89
CA SER A 153 -11.40 12.98 -2.19
C SER A 153 -12.52 13.69 -2.95
N LYS A 154 -13.77 13.63 -2.46
CA LYS A 154 -14.98 14.13 -3.17
C LYS A 154 -15.57 15.36 -2.50
N ALA A 155 -14.75 16.42 -2.37
CA ALA A 155 -15.25 17.70 -1.91
C ALA A 155 -16.45 18.18 -2.77
N PRO A 156 -17.51 18.74 -2.16
CA PRO A 156 -18.67 19.22 -2.90
C PRO A 156 -18.31 20.30 -3.93
N THR A 157 -18.78 20.14 -5.17
CA THR A 157 -18.69 21.18 -6.21
C THR A 157 -19.90 22.11 -6.11
N VAL A 158 -19.88 23.01 -5.13
CA VAL A 158 -20.92 24.02 -4.87
C VAL A 158 -20.33 25.38 -4.55
N PHE A 159 -21.10 26.42 -4.82
CA PHE A 159 -20.79 27.79 -4.45
C PHE A 159 -21.40 28.13 -3.11
N ASP A 160 -20.76 29.03 -2.39
CA ASP A 160 -21.15 29.51 -1.07
C ASP A 160 -22.53 30.21 -1.05
N TYR A 161 -23.01 30.67 -2.21
CA TYR A 161 -24.36 31.22 -2.41
C TYR A 161 -25.41 30.16 -2.79
N ASP A 162 -25.00 28.91 -3.03
CA ASP A 162 -25.95 27.84 -3.33
C ASP A 162 -26.73 27.46 -2.07
N SER A 163 -28.05 27.29 -2.19
CA SER A 163 -28.92 26.95 -1.04
C SER A 163 -28.56 25.63 -0.36
N ASP A 164 -27.84 24.74 -1.05
CA ASP A 164 -27.40 23.44 -0.55
C ASP A 164 -25.91 23.39 -0.19
N PHE A 165 -25.21 24.53 -0.17
CA PHE A 165 -23.78 24.62 0.17
C PHE A 165 -23.49 23.95 1.52
N TYR A 166 -24.13 24.44 2.59
CA TYR A 166 -23.88 23.95 3.95
C TYR A 166 -24.27 22.49 4.13
N SER A 167 -25.41 22.06 3.60
CA SER A 167 -25.87 20.67 3.76
C SER A 167 -24.97 19.67 3.02
N LYS A 168 -24.43 20.05 1.86
CA LYS A 168 -23.45 19.22 1.15
C LYS A 168 -22.11 19.15 1.88
N TYR A 169 -21.61 20.27 2.42
CA TYR A 169 -20.39 20.25 3.22
C TYR A 169 -20.57 19.46 4.53
N ASP A 170 -21.69 19.63 5.24
CA ASP A 170 -22.02 18.84 6.44
C ASP A 170 -21.98 17.33 6.14
N THR A 171 -22.54 16.92 5.00
CA THR A 171 -22.54 15.51 4.57
C THR A 171 -21.14 15.02 4.21
N TYR A 172 -20.37 15.81 3.46
CA TYR A 172 -18.99 15.49 3.08
C TYR A 172 -18.09 15.34 4.31
N ILE A 173 -18.10 16.33 5.20
CA ILE A 173 -17.31 16.37 6.43
C ILE A 173 -17.65 15.17 7.31
N SER A 174 -18.93 14.95 7.60
CA SER A 174 -19.35 13.86 8.49
C SER A 174 -18.98 12.47 7.93
N THR A 175 -19.13 12.26 6.61
CA THR A 175 -18.77 11.00 5.97
C THR A 175 -17.26 10.76 5.99
N CYS A 176 -16.48 11.76 5.55
CA CYS A 176 -15.02 11.66 5.53
C CYS A 176 -14.45 11.48 6.94
N GLN A 177 -14.93 12.23 7.92
CA GLN A 177 -14.48 12.12 9.31
C GLN A 177 -14.77 10.75 9.90
N SER A 178 -15.96 10.18 9.66
CA SER A 178 -16.28 8.83 10.13
C SER A 178 -15.39 7.75 9.51
N ASP A 179 -15.02 7.88 8.24
CA ASP A 179 -14.12 6.93 7.58
C ASP A 179 -12.66 7.09 8.05
N LEU A 180 -12.24 8.32 8.34
CA LEU A 180 -10.91 8.61 8.90
C LEU A 180 -10.77 8.12 10.34
N ASP A 181 -11.81 8.20 11.16
CA ASP A 181 -11.82 7.62 12.52
C ASP A 181 -11.62 6.10 12.48
N ALA A 182 -12.15 5.43 11.46
CA ALA A 182 -11.89 4.00 11.26
C ALA A 182 -10.43 3.76 10.83
N LEU A 183 -9.89 4.60 9.93
CA LEU A 183 -8.52 4.47 9.44
C LEU A 183 -7.45 4.87 10.46
N SER A 184 -7.73 5.77 11.40
CA SER A 184 -6.80 6.18 12.45
C SER A 184 -6.44 5.03 13.41
N ASN A 185 -7.26 3.98 13.43
CA ASN A 185 -7.01 2.74 14.16
C ASN A 185 -6.24 1.69 13.35
N ALA A 186 -5.73 2.05 12.15
CA ALA A 186 -4.94 1.14 11.34
C ALA A 186 -3.71 0.64 12.12
N PRO A 187 -3.34 -0.65 12.00
CA PRO A 187 -2.17 -1.22 12.66
C PRO A 187 -0.86 -0.67 12.10
N ASP A 188 -0.90 0.00 10.95
CA ASP A 188 0.24 0.67 10.38
C ASP A 188 0.35 2.13 10.83
N LYS A 189 1.56 2.55 11.20
CA LYS A 189 1.79 3.88 11.76
C LYS A 189 1.67 4.97 10.70
N ALA A 190 2.23 4.77 9.50
CA ALA A 190 2.14 5.75 8.43
C ALA A 190 0.67 5.97 8.02
N ILE A 191 -0.11 4.89 7.93
CA ILE A 191 -1.54 4.95 7.61
C ILE A 191 -2.34 5.68 8.71
N SER A 192 -2.11 5.36 9.99
CA SER A 192 -2.84 5.99 11.10
C SER A 192 -2.46 7.47 11.30
N ASP A 193 -1.18 7.83 11.12
CA ASP A 193 -0.71 9.22 11.16
C ASP A 193 -1.29 10.04 10.00
N TYR A 194 -1.36 9.46 8.80
CA TYR A 194 -2.01 10.07 7.64
C TYR A 194 -3.50 10.35 7.90
N ALA A 195 -4.22 9.35 8.42
CA ALA A 195 -5.63 9.50 8.75
C ALA A 195 -5.88 10.59 9.79
N SER A 196 -5.03 10.65 10.82
CA SER A 196 -5.11 11.68 11.87
C SER A 196 -4.86 13.08 11.30
N SER A 197 -3.82 13.23 10.47
CA SER A 197 -3.48 14.51 9.84
C SER A 197 -4.59 15.01 8.91
N LEU A 198 -5.20 14.11 8.13
CA LEU A 198 -6.34 14.44 7.29
C LEU A 198 -7.61 14.73 8.14
N GLY A 199 -7.77 14.04 9.27
CA GLY A 199 -8.84 14.30 10.24
C GLY A 199 -8.76 15.71 10.86
N ASP A 200 -7.55 16.16 11.18
CA ASP A 200 -7.31 17.53 11.66
C ASP A 200 -7.67 18.58 10.60
N TYR A 201 -7.35 18.31 9.32
CA TYR A 201 -7.75 19.16 8.21
C TYR A 201 -9.28 19.23 8.08
N ILE A 202 -9.96 18.10 8.11
CA ILE A 202 -11.43 18.02 8.02
C ILE A 202 -12.10 18.70 9.21
N SER A 203 -11.50 18.62 10.40
CA SER A 203 -11.99 19.32 11.59
C SER A 203 -11.89 20.85 11.44
N LYS A 204 -10.78 21.36 10.91
CA LYS A 204 -10.63 22.80 10.60
C LYS A 204 -11.63 23.27 9.54
N LEU A 205 -11.86 22.45 8.51
CA LEU A 205 -12.88 22.70 7.49
C LEU A 205 -14.29 22.76 8.11
N SER A 206 -14.61 21.82 9.02
CA SER A 206 -15.86 21.78 9.76
C SER A 206 -16.09 23.05 10.59
N ASP A 207 -15.08 23.49 11.33
CA ASP A 207 -15.15 24.72 12.12
C ASP A 207 -15.41 25.95 11.26
N LEU A 208 -14.75 26.06 10.10
CA LEU A 208 -14.95 27.18 9.17
C LEU A 208 -16.35 27.16 8.55
N ILE A 209 -16.80 26.01 8.05
CA ILE A 209 -18.15 25.84 7.51
C ILE A 209 -19.21 26.17 8.58
N GLY A 210 -19.01 25.70 9.81
CA GLY A 210 -19.89 26.00 10.95
C GLY A 210 -19.97 27.48 11.27
N LYS A 211 -18.82 28.18 11.29
CA LYS A 211 -18.77 29.65 11.50
C LYS A 211 -19.45 30.40 10.36
N MET A 212 -19.21 30.03 9.10
CA MET A 212 -19.88 30.64 7.95
C MET A 212 -21.40 30.43 8.01
N LYS A 213 -21.85 29.22 8.36
CA LYS A 213 -23.27 28.86 8.51
C LYS A 213 -23.96 29.67 9.61
N ALA A 214 -23.25 29.96 10.70
CA ALA A 214 -23.78 30.74 11.82
C ALA A 214 -24.03 32.22 11.46
N ILE A 215 -23.28 32.79 10.51
CA ILE A 215 -23.54 34.15 9.98
C ILE A 215 -24.85 34.17 9.16
N GLY A 216 -25.12 33.07 8.44
CA GLY A 216 -26.35 32.88 7.68
C GLY A 216 -26.14 32.94 6.17
N ASP A 217 -27.25 33.11 5.46
CA ASP A 217 -27.28 33.10 3.99
C ASP A 217 -26.56 34.35 3.42
N PRO A 218 -25.44 34.19 2.70
CA PRO A 218 -24.66 35.31 2.21
C PRO A 218 -25.42 36.22 1.23
N SER A 219 -26.46 35.71 0.55
CA SER A 219 -27.30 36.51 -0.33
C SER A 219 -28.18 37.52 0.42
N LYS A 220 -28.33 37.34 1.73
CA LYS A 220 -29.14 38.20 2.61
C LYS A 220 -28.31 39.15 3.46
N ILE A 221 -26.98 39.10 3.36
CA ILE A 221 -26.08 39.94 4.15
C ILE A 221 -25.91 41.30 3.46
N GLU A 222 -26.15 42.38 4.20
CA GLU A 222 -25.95 43.74 3.70
C GLU A 222 -24.46 44.04 3.47
N TYR A 223 -24.12 44.54 2.28
CA TYR A 223 -22.75 44.91 1.91
C TYR A 223 -22.19 45.99 2.85
N GLY A 224 -20.97 45.77 3.35
CA GLY A 224 -20.29 46.70 4.26
C GLY A 224 -20.71 46.60 5.73
N SER A 225 -21.65 45.71 6.07
CA SER A 225 -21.98 45.39 7.45
C SER A 225 -20.87 44.58 8.15
N ASP A 226 -20.91 44.52 9.48
CA ASP A 226 -19.99 43.67 10.25
C ASP A 226 -20.14 42.19 9.88
N ALA A 227 -21.38 41.72 9.65
CA ALA A 227 -21.65 40.35 9.20
C ALA A 227 -21.04 40.07 7.82
N TYR A 228 -21.07 41.06 6.91
CA TYR A 228 -20.42 40.96 5.61
C TYR A 228 -18.91 40.80 5.76
N ASN A 229 -18.27 41.66 6.55
CA ASN A 229 -16.82 41.61 6.77
C ASN A 229 -16.40 40.29 7.42
N GLN A 230 -17.12 39.83 8.45
CA GLN A 230 -16.86 38.53 9.09
C GLN A 230 -17.02 37.35 8.11
N TYR A 231 -18.03 37.39 7.25
CA TYR A 231 -18.24 36.35 6.24
C TYR A 231 -17.09 36.33 5.23
N ARG A 232 -16.66 37.51 4.77
CA ARG A 232 -15.53 37.67 3.85
C ARG A 232 -14.23 37.13 4.45
N ASP A 233 -13.94 37.44 5.71
CA ASP A 233 -12.74 36.94 6.40
C ASP A 233 -12.75 35.41 6.56
N LEU A 234 -13.92 34.82 6.83
CA LEU A 234 -14.07 33.36 6.91
C LEU A 234 -13.96 32.69 5.54
N GLN A 235 -14.48 33.34 4.50
CA GLN A 235 -14.35 32.89 3.13
C GLN A 235 -12.87 32.90 2.70
N ASP A 236 -12.13 33.95 3.04
CA ASP A 236 -10.69 34.03 2.77
C ASP A 236 -9.94 32.92 3.54
N GLN A 237 -10.23 32.70 4.83
CA GLN A 237 -9.68 31.56 5.59
C GLN A 237 -10.02 30.20 5.00
N PHE A 238 -11.24 30.03 4.47
CA PHE A 238 -11.66 28.80 3.80
C PHE A 238 -10.85 28.56 2.52
N TYR A 239 -10.56 29.61 1.74
CA TYR A 239 -9.72 29.50 0.55
C TYR A 239 -8.23 29.33 0.87
N ASP A 240 -7.77 29.89 1.99
CA ASP A 240 -6.40 29.80 2.49
C ASP A 240 -6.14 28.54 3.32
N LEU A 241 -7.13 27.63 3.45
CA LEU A 241 -6.92 26.36 4.13
C LEU A 241 -5.70 25.65 3.53
N PRO A 242 -4.75 25.21 4.38
CA PRO A 242 -3.52 24.61 3.89
C PRO A 242 -3.85 23.35 3.10
N SER A 243 -3.24 23.22 1.92
CA SER A 243 -3.42 22.03 1.10
C SER A 243 -2.88 20.79 1.81
N ILE A 244 -3.54 19.65 1.60
CA ILE A 244 -3.10 18.36 2.14
C ILE A 244 -1.95 17.72 1.33
N TYR A 245 -1.33 18.43 0.38
CA TYR A 245 -0.29 17.88 -0.50
C TYR A 245 0.91 17.36 0.30
N ASP A 246 1.44 18.16 1.22
CA ASP A 246 2.59 17.75 2.04
C ASP A 246 2.27 16.49 2.88
N THR A 247 1.03 16.39 3.39
CA THR A 247 0.55 15.22 4.13
C THR A 247 0.48 13.98 3.24
N VAL A 248 -0.01 14.12 2.01
CA VAL A 248 -0.07 13.02 1.03
C VAL A 248 1.34 12.60 0.59
N ASP A 249 2.22 13.56 0.31
CA ASP A 249 3.60 13.29 -0.12
C ASP A 249 4.39 12.57 0.99
N THR A 250 4.25 13.04 2.25
CA THR A 250 4.85 12.38 3.42
C THR A 250 4.34 10.96 3.57
N PHE A 251 3.02 10.75 3.49
CA PHE A 251 2.43 9.42 3.56
C PHE A 251 2.95 8.49 2.45
N GLN A 252 3.00 8.96 1.20
CA GLN A 252 3.51 8.17 0.08
C GLN A 252 4.99 7.79 0.27
N GLN A 253 5.79 8.71 0.82
CA GLN A 253 7.19 8.45 1.13
C GLN A 253 7.33 7.41 2.25
N ASP A 254 6.59 7.56 3.35
CA ASP A 254 6.65 6.62 4.47
C ASP A 254 6.22 5.21 4.03
N MET A 255 5.15 5.09 3.26
CA MET A 255 4.71 3.80 2.71
C MET A 255 5.76 3.16 1.80
N LYS A 256 6.43 3.98 0.98
CA LYS A 256 7.51 3.52 0.10
C LYS A 256 8.72 3.04 0.90
N ASP A 257 9.12 3.78 1.92
CA ASP A 257 10.25 3.42 2.77
C ASP A 257 9.97 2.13 3.56
N GLU A 258 8.73 1.92 4.00
CA GLU A 258 8.29 0.66 4.61
C GLU A 258 8.35 -0.51 3.63
N GLU A 259 7.84 -0.33 2.41
CA GLU A 259 7.88 -1.34 1.35
C GLU A 259 9.33 -1.70 1.00
N ASP A 260 10.20 -0.71 0.75
CA ASP A 260 11.60 -0.91 0.39
C ASP A 260 12.38 -1.60 1.53
N ASN A 261 12.10 -1.26 2.80
CA ASN A 261 12.70 -1.94 3.95
C ASN A 261 12.20 -3.39 4.12
N ALA A 262 10.97 -3.68 3.69
CA ALA A 262 10.38 -5.01 3.78
C ALA A 262 10.66 -5.90 2.56
N ASN A 263 10.98 -5.32 1.41
CA ASN A 263 11.16 -6.02 0.13
C ASN A 263 12.26 -7.10 0.23
N PRO A 264 11.94 -8.39 -0.04
CA PRO A 264 12.88 -9.50 0.04
C PRO A 264 13.52 -9.85 -1.32
N THR A 265 13.31 -9.05 -2.38
CA THR A 265 13.69 -9.39 -3.76
C THR A 265 15.19 -9.55 -3.92
N ASP A 266 15.99 -8.65 -3.35
CA ASP A 266 17.45 -8.69 -3.45
C ASP A 266 18.00 -9.93 -2.71
N GLU A 267 17.52 -10.18 -1.49
CA GLU A 267 17.95 -11.37 -0.74
C GLU A 267 17.46 -12.68 -1.36
N LEU A 268 16.30 -12.69 -2.02
CA LEU A 268 15.80 -13.85 -2.77
C LEU A 268 16.66 -14.11 -4.01
N LYS A 269 17.10 -13.05 -4.70
CA LYS A 269 18.05 -13.14 -5.81
C LYS A 269 19.39 -13.70 -5.34
N ASP A 270 19.95 -13.17 -4.25
CA ASP A 270 21.20 -13.67 -3.68
C ASP A 270 21.09 -15.16 -3.30
N LEU A 271 19.96 -15.56 -2.69
CA LEU A 271 19.69 -16.97 -2.38
C LEU A 271 19.60 -17.83 -3.65
N SER A 272 18.96 -17.33 -4.71
CA SER A 272 18.89 -18.01 -6.00
C SER A 272 20.26 -18.22 -6.62
N ASP A 273 21.11 -17.19 -6.59
CA ASP A 273 22.47 -17.24 -7.13
C ASP A 273 23.32 -18.27 -6.34
N ILE A 274 23.21 -18.30 -5.01
CA ILE A 274 23.87 -19.31 -4.16
C ILE A 274 23.42 -20.74 -4.48
N VAL A 275 22.12 -20.95 -4.67
CA VAL A 275 21.58 -22.27 -5.02
C VAL A 275 22.02 -22.71 -6.41
N GLN A 276 22.12 -21.78 -7.36
CA GLN A 276 22.62 -22.07 -8.71
C GLN A 276 24.11 -22.42 -8.70
N ASP A 277 24.94 -21.69 -7.96
CA ASP A 277 26.36 -22.00 -7.80
C ASP A 277 26.56 -23.41 -7.23
N GLY A 278 25.76 -23.76 -6.21
CA GLY A 278 25.79 -25.10 -5.61
C GLY A 278 25.37 -26.20 -6.59
N PHE A 279 24.39 -25.94 -7.45
CA PHE A 279 24.02 -26.84 -8.55
C PHE A 279 25.20 -27.06 -9.52
N ASP A 280 25.81 -25.97 -9.98
CA ASP A 280 26.92 -26.01 -10.95
C ASP A 280 28.17 -26.72 -10.38
N GLU A 281 28.41 -26.61 -9.07
CA GLU A 281 29.44 -27.36 -8.36
C GLU A 281 29.11 -28.86 -8.22
N ALA A 282 27.83 -29.22 -8.07
CA ALA A 282 27.40 -30.60 -7.89
C ALA A 282 27.35 -31.42 -9.19
N VAL A 283 27.29 -30.77 -10.36
CA VAL A 283 27.31 -31.41 -11.69
C VAL A 283 28.74 -31.66 -12.20
N LYS A 284 29.76 -31.04 -11.59
CA LYS A 284 31.18 -31.25 -11.91
C LYS A 284 31.74 -32.52 -11.26
#